data_AF-A0A085NNN1-F1
#
_entry.id   AF-A0A085NNN1-F1
#
_cell.length_a   1.000
_cell.length_b   1.000
_cell.length_c   1.000
_cell.angle_alpha   90.00
_cell.angle_beta   90.00
_cell.angle_gamma   90.00
#
_symmetry.space_group_name_H-M   'P 1'
#
loop_
_entity.id
_entity.type
_entity.pdbx_description
1 polymer ?
#
loop_
_entity_poly.entity_id
_entity_poly.type
_entity_poly.pdbx_seq_one_letter_code
_entity_poly.pdbx_strand_id
1 'polypeptide(L)'
;MSTHPKFEFSGDLCNWEVYRYVKEEEEELKESGDEKQGSFATILYELRKYLEQFGSSEQTEEGLSETLEKLAKYNLTKMEALQLINNQPRAPVVVYRIIDNCEERYTEEQVNEILELCRPPNKKKKCSAFATPTVQN
;
A
#
# COMPACT_ATOMS: atom_id res chain seq x y z
N MET A 1 -13.11 5.53 38.05
CA MET A 1 -11.87 5.79 37.28
C MET A 1 -11.70 4.61 36.34
N SER A 2 -11.92 4.78 35.04
CA SER A 2 -12.00 3.65 34.11
C SER A 2 -10.60 3.07 33.87
N THR A 3 -10.38 1.84 34.35
CA THR A 3 -9.18 1.04 34.13
C THR A 3 -9.36 0.23 32.85
N HIS A 4 -9.24 0.88 31.70
CA HIS A 4 -8.94 0.18 30.46
C HIS A 4 -7.43 0.25 30.24
N PRO A 5 -6.76 -0.86 29.88
CA PRO A 5 -5.37 -0.80 29.44
C PRO A 5 -5.30 0.18 28.25
N LYS A 6 -4.34 1.12 28.29
CA LYS A 6 -4.19 2.16 27.25
C LYS A 6 -3.94 1.58 25.86
N PHE A 7 -3.48 0.34 25.77
CA PHE A 7 -3.15 -0.33 24.52
C PHE A 7 -3.56 -1.80 24.61
N GLU A 8 -4.46 -2.19 23.74
CA GLU A 8 -4.83 -3.57 23.43
C GLU A 8 -4.21 -3.86 22.06
N PHE A 9 -3.33 -4.87 21.99
CA PHE A 9 -2.65 -5.20 20.73
C PHE A 9 -3.59 -6.02 19.85
N SER A 10 -4.22 -5.35 18.89
CA SER A 10 -4.86 -5.97 17.74
C SER A 10 -3.80 -6.32 16.68
N GLY A 11 -4.16 -7.17 15.70
CA GLY A 11 -3.28 -7.47 14.56
C GLY A 11 -2.96 -6.21 13.74
N ASP A 12 -1.78 -6.19 13.13
CA ASP A 12 -1.36 -5.12 12.23
C ASP A 12 -2.15 -5.22 10.92
N LEU A 13 -2.82 -4.14 10.53
CA LEU A 13 -3.57 -4.03 9.28
C LEU A 13 -2.89 -3.02 8.35
N CYS A 14 -2.81 -3.34 7.07
CA CYS A 14 -2.38 -2.40 6.04
C CYS A 14 -3.55 -1.53 5.57
N ASN A 15 -3.21 -0.36 5.01
CA ASN A 15 -4.20 0.60 4.51
C ASN A 15 -5.13 -0.03 3.46
N TRP A 16 -4.63 -0.98 2.67
CA TRP A 16 -5.44 -1.70 1.68
C TRP A 16 -6.46 -2.64 2.31
N GLU A 17 -6.10 -3.39 3.36
CA GLU A 17 -7.04 -4.27 4.09
C GLU A 17 -8.16 -3.45 4.71
N VAL A 18 -7.81 -2.32 5.33
CA VAL A 18 -8.79 -1.38 5.88
C VAL A 18 -9.67 -0.80 4.77
N TYR A 19 -9.08 -0.42 3.63
CA TYR A 19 -9.82 0.11 2.49
C TYR A 19 -10.80 -0.91 1.90
N ARG A 20 -10.39 -2.19 1.79
CA ARG A 20 -11.27 -3.29 1.35
C ARG A 20 -12.46 -3.44 2.29
N TYR A 21 -12.19 -3.54 3.59
CA TYR A 21 -13.22 -3.68 4.62
C TYR A 21 -14.21 -2.50 4.59
N VAL A 22 -13.71 -1.26 4.55
CA VAL A 22 -14.56 -0.06 4.52
C VAL A 22 -15.46 -0.05 3.29
N LYS A 23 -14.97 -0.52 2.14
CA LYS A 23 -15.78 -0.62 0.92
C LYS A 23 -16.90 -1.64 1.03
N GLU A 24 -16.59 -2.83 1.53
CA GLU A 24 -17.57 -3.91 1.76
C GLU A 24 -18.66 -3.43 2.73
N GLU A 25 -18.26 -2.81 3.84
CA GLU A 25 -19.19 -2.26 4.83
C GLU A 25 -20.07 -1.16 4.23
N GLU A 26 -19.50 -0.21 3.46
CA GLU A 26 -20.29 0.84 2.77
C GLU A 26 -21.34 0.27 1.80
N GLU A 27 -21.08 -0.89 1.17
CA GLU A 27 -22.03 -1.55 0.28
C GLU A 27 -23.16 -2.21 1.07
N GLU A 28 -22.85 -2.90 2.16
CA GLU A 28 -23.86 -3.49 3.06
C GLU A 28 -24.78 -2.44 3.68
N LEU A 29 -24.24 -1.28 4.10
CA LEU A 29 -25.05 -0.19 4.64
C LEU A 29 -26.05 0.35 3.60
N LYS A 30 -25.64 0.46 2.33
CA LYS A 30 -26.53 0.92 1.24
C LYS A 30 -27.67 -0.05 0.97
N GLU A 31 -27.44 -1.35 1.13
CA GLU A 31 -28.45 -2.39 0.93
C GLU A 31 -29.45 -2.47 2.09
N SER A 32 -29.00 -2.20 3.32
CA SER A 32 -29.85 -2.30 4.52
C SER A 32 -30.88 -1.17 4.68
N GLY A 33 -30.67 -0.01 4.06
CA GLY A 33 -31.63 1.10 4.03
C GLY A 33 -31.92 1.77 5.39
N ASP A 34 -31.09 1.51 6.42
CA ASP A 34 -31.38 1.90 7.80
C ASP A 34 -30.83 3.31 8.14
N GLU A 35 -31.72 4.29 8.37
CA GLU A 35 -31.37 5.71 8.58
C GLU A 35 -30.53 5.98 9.84
N LYS A 36 -30.43 5.02 10.77
CA LYS A 36 -29.68 5.16 12.04
C LYS A 36 -28.16 5.25 11.89
N GLN A 37 -27.64 5.12 10.66
CA GLN A 37 -26.21 5.03 10.39
C GLN A 37 -25.54 6.34 9.99
N GLY A 38 -26.24 7.48 9.97
CA GLY A 38 -25.72 8.73 9.41
C GLY A 38 -24.30 9.11 9.87
N SER A 39 -24.00 9.02 11.17
CA SER A 39 -22.65 9.32 11.68
C SER A 39 -21.60 8.26 11.31
N PHE A 40 -21.97 6.97 11.31
CA PHE A 40 -21.02 5.88 11.00
C PHE A 40 -20.72 5.81 9.50
N ALA A 41 -21.75 5.92 8.66
CA ALA A 41 -21.62 6.03 7.21
C ALA A 41 -20.75 7.24 6.80
N THR A 42 -20.87 8.37 7.51
CA THR A 42 -20.00 9.54 7.27
C THR A 42 -18.55 9.22 7.59
N ILE A 43 -18.28 8.52 8.71
CA ILE A 43 -16.91 8.11 9.08
C ILE A 43 -16.33 7.16 8.03
N LEU A 44 -17.09 6.16 7.57
CA LEU A 44 -16.65 5.23 6.53
C LEU A 44 -16.34 5.96 5.22
N TYR A 45 -17.20 6.91 4.82
CA TYR A 45 -16.98 7.72 3.62
C TYR A 45 -15.69 8.55 3.70
N GLU A 46 -15.50 9.27 4.82
CA GLU A 46 -14.29 10.08 5.02
C GLU A 46 -13.04 9.20 5.12
N LEU A 47 -13.13 8.04 5.78
CA LEU A 47 -12.03 7.08 5.87
C LEU A 47 -11.66 6.50 4.51
N ARG A 48 -12.64 6.09 3.69
CA ARG A 48 -12.39 5.62 2.32
C ARG A 48 -11.68 6.70 1.51
N LYS A 49 -12.22 7.92 1.55
CA LYS A 49 -11.66 9.07 0.82
C LYS A 49 -10.26 9.44 1.30
N TYR A 50 -9.98 9.30 2.59
CA TYR A 50 -8.65 9.47 3.15
C TYR A 50 -7.70 8.42 2.58
N LEU A 51 -8.07 7.13 2.63
CA LEU A 51 -7.23 6.03 2.13
C LEU A 51 -6.99 6.10 0.61
N GLU A 52 -7.96 6.60 -0.17
CA GLU A 52 -7.81 6.87 -1.60
C GLU A 52 -6.70 7.89 -1.89
N GLN A 53 -6.50 8.89 -1.02
CA GLN A 53 -5.43 9.89 -1.17
C GLN A 53 -4.03 9.28 -1.00
N PHE A 54 -3.92 8.17 -0.26
CA PHE A 54 -2.67 7.42 -0.08
C PHE A 54 -2.45 6.34 -1.15
N GLY A 55 -3.31 6.29 -2.18
CA GLY A 55 -3.16 5.36 -3.29
C GLY A 55 -3.56 3.92 -2.97
N SER A 56 -4.25 3.67 -1.84
CA SER A 56 -4.73 2.32 -1.49
C SER A 56 -5.75 1.78 -2.49
N SER A 57 -6.42 2.66 -3.25
CA SER A 57 -7.30 2.27 -4.35
C SER A 57 -6.60 1.66 -5.56
N GLU A 58 -5.30 1.91 -5.73
CA GLU A 58 -4.49 1.40 -6.85
C GLU A 58 -3.83 0.04 -6.53
N GLN A 59 -3.85 -0.38 -5.27
CA GLN A 59 -3.27 -1.63 -4.80
C GLN A 59 -4.24 -2.81 -4.99
N THR A 60 -3.69 -4.00 -5.23
CA THR A 60 -4.43 -5.26 -5.26
C THR A 60 -3.78 -6.26 -4.31
N GLU A 61 -4.54 -7.28 -3.91
CA GLU A 61 -4.06 -8.33 -3.01
C GLU A 61 -2.83 -9.05 -3.57
N GLU A 62 -2.86 -9.34 -4.88
CA GLU A 62 -1.78 -10.02 -5.58
C GLU A 62 -0.55 -9.11 -5.69
N GLY A 63 -0.75 -7.83 -5.99
CA GLY A 63 0.34 -6.86 -6.07
C GLY A 63 1.04 -6.66 -4.73
N LEU A 64 0.27 -6.61 -3.64
CA LEU A 64 0.82 -6.50 -2.28
C LEU A 64 1.62 -7.74 -1.89
N SER A 65 1.07 -8.93 -2.16
CA SER A 65 1.75 -10.20 -1.87
C SER A 65 3.06 -10.31 -2.63
N GLU A 66 3.05 -9.97 -3.93
CA GLU A 66 4.25 -9.97 -4.77
C GLU A 66 5.30 -8.95 -4.29
N THR A 67 4.88 -7.74 -3.90
CA THR A 67 5.77 -6.73 -3.35
C THR A 67 6.38 -7.20 -2.02
N LEU A 68 5.59 -7.81 -1.13
CA LEU A 68 6.07 -8.37 0.14
C LEU A 68 7.11 -9.47 -0.07
N GLU A 69 6.86 -10.41 -0.99
CA GLU A 69 7.80 -11.47 -1.34
C GLU A 69 9.12 -10.91 -1.88
N LYS A 70 9.07 -9.86 -2.71
CA LYS A 70 10.27 -9.20 -3.23
C LYS A 70 11.02 -8.44 -2.13
N LEU A 71 10.29 -7.77 -1.23
CA LEU A 71 10.86 -7.05 -0.09
C LEU A 71 11.47 -7.99 0.95
N ALA A 72 11.03 -9.24 1.03
CA ALA A 72 11.58 -10.25 1.95
C ALA A 72 13.06 -10.56 1.71
N LYS A 73 13.62 -10.20 0.55
CA LYS A 73 15.07 -10.29 0.26
C LYS A 73 15.89 -9.30 1.08
N TYR A 74 15.27 -8.22 1.53
CA TYR A 74 15.88 -7.21 2.38
C TYR A 74 15.53 -7.55 3.83
N ASN A 75 16.48 -7.34 4.74
CA ASN A 75 16.28 -7.56 6.17
C ASN A 75 15.43 -6.45 6.81
N LEU A 76 14.19 -6.26 6.35
CA LEU A 76 13.24 -5.28 6.85
C LEU A 76 12.47 -5.85 8.03
N THR A 77 12.17 -5.01 9.01
CA THR A 77 11.23 -5.40 10.08
C THR A 77 9.80 -5.42 9.54
N LYS A 78 8.91 -6.15 10.23
CA LYS A 78 7.48 -6.21 9.88
C LYS A 78 6.87 -4.80 9.74
N MET A 79 7.23 -3.90 10.66
CA MET A 79 6.73 -2.54 10.67
C MET A 79 7.31 -1.68 9.55
N GLU A 80 8.58 -1.85 9.20
CA GLU A 80 9.18 -1.17 8.05
C GLU A 80 8.49 -1.58 6.74
N ALA A 81 8.28 -2.89 6.54
CA ALA A 81 7.58 -3.40 5.37
C ALA A 81 6.13 -2.87 5.29
N LEU A 82 5.41 -2.86 6.41
CA LEU A 82 4.06 -2.31 6.50
C LEU A 82 4.03 -0.81 6.17
N GLN A 83 4.98 -0.04 6.71
CA GLN A 83 5.09 1.39 6.43
C GLN A 83 5.43 1.67 4.96
N LEU A 84 6.30 0.88 4.34
CA LEU A 84 6.62 1.00 2.92
C LEU A 84 5.36 0.80 2.04
N ILE A 85 4.57 -0.22 2.34
CA ILE A 85 3.32 -0.52 1.62
C ILE A 85 2.28 0.58 1.80
N ASN A 86 2.13 1.08 3.03
CA ASN A 86 1.11 2.08 3.37
C ASN A 86 1.42 3.46 2.78
N ASN A 87 2.70 3.84 2.70
CA ASN A 87 3.11 5.17 2.25
C ASN A 87 3.42 5.24 0.74
N GLN A 88 3.61 4.10 0.07
CA GLN A 88 3.96 4.02 -1.37
C GLN A 88 5.03 5.06 -1.77
N PRO A 89 6.27 4.92 -1.25
CA PRO A 89 7.29 5.92 -1.44
C PRO A 89 7.53 6.18 -2.94
N ARG A 90 7.51 7.46 -3.33
CA ARG A 90 7.82 7.92 -4.71
C ARG A 90 9.21 8.53 -4.84
N ALA A 91 9.86 8.77 -3.71
CA ALA A 91 11.20 9.36 -3.63
C ALA A 91 12.05 8.62 -2.58
N PRO A 92 13.38 8.49 -2.79
CA PRO A 92 14.28 7.81 -1.87
C PRO A 92 14.24 8.38 -0.44
N VAL A 93 14.09 9.71 -0.31
CA VAL A 93 13.99 10.41 0.99
C VAL A 93 12.89 9.84 1.89
N VAL A 94 11.81 9.29 1.32
CA VAL A 94 10.73 8.67 2.09
C VAL A 94 11.18 7.31 2.61
N VAL A 95 11.94 6.53 1.83
CA VAL A 95 12.50 5.24 2.24
C VAL A 95 13.50 5.42 3.38
N TYR A 96 14.41 6.40 3.27
CA TYR A 96 15.35 6.76 4.34
C TYR A 96 14.65 7.14 5.65
N ARG A 97 13.43 7.68 5.57
CA ARG A 97 12.62 8.06 6.74
C ARG A 97 11.85 6.89 7.35
N ILE A 98 11.52 5.87 6.55
CA ILE A 98 10.75 4.70 7.00
C ILE A 98 11.66 3.66 7.66
N ILE A 99 12.86 3.45 7.10
CA ILE A 99 13.80 2.43 7.55
C ILE A 99 14.75 3.04 8.58
N ASP A 100 14.83 2.43 9.77
CA ASP A 100 15.75 2.89 10.80
C ASP A 100 17.21 2.58 10.42
N ASN A 101 18.09 3.56 10.61
CA ASN A 101 19.51 3.53 10.24
C ASN A 101 19.72 3.06 8.79
N CYS A 102 18.87 3.55 7.86
CA CYS A 102 18.85 3.12 6.47
C CYS A 102 20.22 3.24 5.79
N GLU A 103 20.94 4.34 6.03
CA GLU A 103 22.27 4.62 5.45
C GLU A 103 23.36 3.64 5.94
N GLU A 104 23.19 3.03 7.12
CA GLU A 104 24.12 2.02 7.65
C GLU A 104 23.78 0.61 7.15
N ARG A 105 22.52 0.36 6.79
CA ARG A 105 22.01 -0.96 6.39
C ARG A 105 21.99 -1.21 4.89
N TYR A 106 21.84 -0.15 4.09
CA TYR A 106 21.60 -0.26 2.65
C TYR A 106 22.43 0.75 1.87
N THR A 107 22.91 0.33 0.70
CA THR A 107 23.53 1.26 -0.25
C THR A 107 22.46 2.10 -0.97
N GLU A 108 22.88 3.20 -1.59
CA GLU A 108 21.97 4.05 -2.37
C GLU A 108 21.29 3.26 -3.50
N GLU A 109 22.00 2.31 -4.13
CA GLU A 109 21.44 1.42 -5.15
C GLU A 109 20.34 0.52 -4.56
N GLN A 110 20.57 -0.06 -3.38
CA GLN A 110 19.57 -0.90 -2.71
C GLN A 110 18.34 -0.11 -2.28
N VAL A 111 18.52 1.13 -1.83
CA VAL A 111 17.40 2.03 -1.50
C VAL A 111 16.57 2.33 -2.76
N ASN A 112 17.24 2.55 -3.90
CA ASN A 112 16.57 2.74 -5.17
C ASN A 112 15.85 1.46 -5.63
N GLU A 113 16.42 0.27 -5.42
CA GLU A 113 15.73 -0.99 -5.69
C GLU A 113 14.47 -1.15 -4.84
N ILE A 114 14.55 -0.91 -3.52
CA ILE A 114 13.40 -0.95 -2.61
C ILE A 114 12.32 0.03 -3.09
N LEU A 115 12.71 1.23 -3.49
CA LEU A 115 11.80 2.24 -4.04
C LEU A 115 11.07 1.74 -5.30
N GLU A 116 11.78 1.11 -6.23
CA GLU A 116 11.17 0.57 -7.45
C GLU A 116 10.23 -0.61 -7.15
N LEU A 117 10.55 -1.45 -6.15
CA LEU A 117 9.71 -2.57 -5.73
C LEU A 117 8.39 -2.13 -5.11
N CYS A 118 8.38 -0.97 -4.43
CA CYS A 118 7.18 -0.39 -3.84
C CYS A 118 6.28 0.31 -4.86
N ARG A 119 6.75 0.54 -6.09
CA ARG A 119 5.91 1.16 -7.12
C ARG A 119 4.83 0.17 -7.58
N PRO A 120 3.57 0.63 -7.73
CA PRO A 120 2.53 -0.22 -8.27
C PRO A 120 2.96 -0.72 -9.65
N PRO A 121 2.65 -1.98 -10.01
CA PRO A 121 2.98 -2.51 -11.32
C PRO A 121 2.33 -1.62 -12.38
N ASN A 122 3.15 -0.85 -13.09
CA ASN A 122 2.71 -0.13 -14.27
C ASN A 122 2.03 -1.17 -15.17
N LYS A 123 0.74 -0.98 -15.48
CA LYS A 123 0.08 -1.65 -16.60
C LYS A 123 0.93 -1.33 -17.82
N LYS A 124 1.90 -2.19 -18.15
CA LYS A 124 2.88 -1.88 -19.21
C LYS A 124 2.07 -1.55 -20.46
N LYS A 125 2.27 -0.33 -20.95
CA LYS A 125 2.12 0.04 -22.35
C LYS A 125 2.55 -1.18 -23.17
N LYS A 126 1.67 -1.69 -24.05
CA LYS A 126 2.00 -2.76 -24.98
C LYS A 126 3.40 -2.47 -25.55
N CYS A 127 4.36 -3.35 -25.29
CA CYS A 127 5.63 -3.31 -25.98
C CYS A 127 5.30 -3.46 -27.47
N SER A 128 5.29 -2.37 -28.22
CA SER A 128 5.35 -2.44 -29.68
C SER A 128 6.73 -3.01 -29.99
N ALA A 129 6.76 -4.27 -30.42
CA ALA A 129 7.96 -4.91 -30.91
C ALA A 129 8.63 -3.97 -31.93
N PHE A 130 9.89 -3.64 -31.68
CA PHE A 130 10.77 -3.10 -32.71
C PHE A 130 10.93 -4.19 -33.77
N ALA A 131 10.15 -4.10 -34.84
CA ALA A 131 10.41 -4.85 -36.05
C ALA A 131 11.67 -4.27 -36.70
N THR A 132 12.73 -5.07 -36.74
CA THR A 132 13.91 -4.79 -37.56
C THR A 132 13.48 -4.76 -39.04
N PRO A 133 13.86 -3.74 -39.83
CA PRO A 133 13.65 -3.79 -41.27
C PRO A 133 14.62 -4.80 -41.89
N THR A 134 14.09 -5.94 -42.34
CA THR A 134 14.80 -6.85 -43.23
C THR A 134 15.10 -6.13 -44.53
N VAL A 135 16.38 -5.91 -44.80
CA VAL A 135 16.90 -5.44 -46.10
C VAL A 135 16.58 -6.52 -47.13
N GLN A 136 15.74 -6.19 -48.11
CA GLN A 136 15.55 -7.00 -49.31
C GLN A 136 16.74 -6.75 -50.25
N ASN A 137 17.46 -7.80 -50.59
CA ASN A 137 18.25 -7.91 -51.82
C ASN A 137 17.52 -8.85 -52.77
#